data_AF-A0A7C4KZI8-F1
#
_entry.id   AF-A0A7C4KZI8-F1
#
_cell.length_a   1.000
_cell.length_b   1.000
_cell.length_c   1.000
_cell.angle_alpha   90.00
_cell.angle_beta   90.00
_cell.angle_gamma   90.00
#
_symmetry.space_group_name_H-M   'P 1'
#
loop_
_entity.id
_entity.type
_entity.pdbx_description
1 polymer ?
#
loop_
_entity_poly.entity_id
_entity_poly.type
_entity_poly.pdbx_seq_one_letter_code
_entity_poly.pdbx_strand_id
1 'polypeptide(L)' 'MKPKERTFKILEGEKVDRPSVLSVTQTGTVELMEISKAYWPDANFNAELMAKLAIAAHTIAGLEGI' A
#
# COMPACT_ATOMS: atom_id res chain seq x y z
N MET A 1 0.29 -14.21 12.11
CA MET A 1 -0.97 -13.87 11.41
C MET A 1 -0.67 -13.27 10.05
N LYS A 2 -1.47 -13.51 8.99
CA LYS A 2 -1.22 -12.86 7.68
C LYS A 2 -1.58 -11.36 7.76
N PRO A 3 -0.90 -10.46 7.01
CA PRO A 3 -1.20 -9.02 7.02
C PRO A 3 -2.68 -8.66 6.81
N LYS A 4 -3.33 -9.32 5.85
CA LYS A 4 -4.76 -9.18 5.58
C LYS A 4 -5.61 -9.51 6.81
N GLU A 5 -5.41 -10.71 7.37
CA GLU A 5 -6.17 -11.19 8.54
C GLU A 5 -6.00 -10.26 9.76
N ARG A 6 -4.78 -9.77 10.01
CA ARG A 6 -4.49 -8.84 11.10
C ARG A 6 -5.27 -7.54 10.97
N THR A 7 -5.28 -6.97 9.76
CA THR A 7 -5.96 -5.70 9.52
C THR A 7 -7.47 -5.83 9.76
N PHE A 8 -8.11 -6.87 9.24
CA PHE A 8 -9.55 -7.10 9.47
C PHE A 8 -9.86 -7.32 10.97
N LYS A 9 -9.08 -8.14 11.66
CA LYS A 9 -9.25 -8.36 13.10
C LYS A 9 -9.11 -7.07 13.93
N ILE A 10 -8.17 -6.19 13.58
CA ILE A 10 -8.03 -4.88 14.24
C ILE A 10 -9.27 -4.02 14.01
N LEU A 11 -9.81 -3.99 12.78
CA LEU A 11 -11.03 -3.22 12.46
C LEU A 11 -12.26 -3.78 13.19
N GLU A 12 -12.28 -5.07 13.50
CA GLU A 12 -13.33 -5.76 14.27
C GLU A 12 -13.11 -5.70 15.79
N GLY A 13 -12.00 -5.11 16.26
CA GLY A 13 -11.68 -5.02 17.69
C GLY A 13 -11.24 -6.34 18.33
N GLU A 14 -10.82 -7.31 17.52
CA GLU A 14 -10.34 -8.61 17.99
C GLU A 14 -8.88 -8.57 18.47
N LYS A 15 -8.48 -9.62 19.21
CA LYS A 15 -7.09 -9.80 19.61
C LYS A 15 -6.20 -10.14 18.41
N VAL A 16 -5.06 -9.47 18.32
CA VAL A 16 -4.04 -9.68 17.28
C VAL A 16 -2.64 -9.86 17.88
N ASP A 17 -1.70 -10.33 17.05
CA ASP A 17 -0.30 -10.58 17.43
C ASP A 17 0.52 -9.28 17.61
N ARG A 18 0.21 -8.24 16.81
CA ARG A 18 0.79 -6.89 16.90
C ARG A 18 -0.09 -5.89 16.13
N PRO A 19 0.15 -4.56 16.24
CA PRO A 19 -0.49 -3.57 15.37
C PRO A 19 -0.21 -3.83 13.87
N SER A 20 -1.19 -3.49 13.03
CA SER A 20 -1.04 -3.46 11.57
C SER A 20 -0.51 -2.10 11.13
N VAL A 21 0.39 -2.08 10.14
CA VAL A 21 1.01 -0.87 9.61
C VAL A 21 0.75 -0.77 8.11
N LEU A 22 -0.23 0.06 7.75
CA LEU A 22 -0.62 0.37 6.38
C LEU A 22 -1.09 1.82 6.28
N SER A 23 -1.22 2.33 5.05
CA SER A 23 -1.95 3.57 4.80
C SER A 23 -3.37 3.24 4.35
N VAL A 24 -4.36 3.85 4.99
CA VAL A 24 -5.77 3.83 4.55
C VAL A 24 -6.13 5.05 3.71
N THR A 25 -5.15 5.92 3.46
CA THR A 25 -5.26 7.09 2.59
C THR A 25 -4.43 6.83 1.32
N GLN A 26 -3.96 7.89 0.65
CA GLN A 26 -3.14 7.77 -0.55
C GLN A 26 -1.70 7.32 -0.21
N THR A 27 -1.09 6.49 -1.06
CA THR A 27 0.28 5.93 -0.84
C THR A 27 1.33 6.44 -1.83
N GLY A 28 0.94 7.23 -2.83
CA GLY A 28 1.86 7.77 -3.84
C GLY A 28 2.81 8.81 -3.26
N THR A 29 4.11 8.63 -3.49
CA THR A 29 5.16 9.60 -3.20
C THR A 29 6.05 9.77 -4.42
N VAL A 30 6.72 10.92 -4.56
CA VAL A 30 7.62 11.19 -5.69
C VAL A 30 8.75 10.15 -5.78
N GLU A 31 9.31 9.75 -4.64
CA GLU A 31 10.37 8.73 -4.59
C GLU A 31 9.87 7.36 -5.08
N LEU A 32 8.64 6.96 -4.72
CA LEU A 32 8.05 5.72 -5.25
C LEU A 32 7.75 5.82 -6.75
N MET A 33 7.41 7.00 -7.28
CA MET A 33 7.29 7.21 -8.73
C MET A 33 8.64 7.04 -9.43
N GLU A 34 9.72 7.57 -8.85
CA GLU A 34 11.07 7.43 -9.40
C GLU A 34 11.58 5.99 -9.42
N ILE A 35 11.29 5.23 -8.36
CA ILE A 35 11.67 3.81 -8.24
C ILE A 35 10.83 2.94 -9.18
N SER A 36 9.51 3.13 -9.18
CA SER A 36 8.58 2.33 -9.98
C SER A 36 8.49 2.75 -11.46
N LYS A 37 8.99 3.93 -11.81
CA LYS A 37 8.79 4.57 -13.12
C LYS A 37 7.31 4.78 -13.48
N ALA A 38 6.45 4.94 -12.47
CA ALA A 38 5.03 5.23 -12.64
C ALA A 38 4.72 6.61 -12.06
N TYR A 39 4.75 7.62 -12.92
CA TYR A 39 4.59 9.02 -12.53
C TYR A 39 3.15 9.49 -12.61
N TRP A 40 2.78 10.42 -11.74
CA TRP A 40 1.63 11.28 -12.00
C TRP A 40 1.96 12.33 -13.06
N PRO A 41 0.99 12.73 -13.91
CA PRO A 41 -0.43 12.34 -13.85
C PRO A 41 -0.77 10.99 -14.51
N ASP A 42 0.15 10.36 -15.26
CA ASP A 42 -0.16 9.18 -16.07
C ASP A 42 -0.70 8.00 -15.25
N ALA A 43 -0.14 7.76 -14.05
CA ALA A 43 -0.61 6.71 -13.16
C ALA A 43 -2.01 6.96 -12.57
N ASN A 44 -2.60 8.15 -12.77
CA ASN A 44 -4.01 8.40 -12.41
C ASN A 44 -4.98 7.90 -13.49
N PHE A 45 -4.52 7.75 -14.73
CA PHE A 45 -5.36 7.44 -15.88
C PHE A 45 -5.01 6.10 -16.55
N ASN A 46 -3.87 5.51 -16.19
CA ASN A 46 -3.43 4.21 -16.69
C ASN A 46 -3.44 3.17 -15.55
N ALA A 47 -4.24 2.12 -15.71
CA ALA A 47 -4.41 1.08 -14.68
C ALA A 47 -3.11 0.32 -14.35
N GLU A 48 -2.25 0.06 -15.33
CA GLU A 48 -0.98 -0.64 -15.12
C GLU A 48 -0.01 0.23 -14.33
N LEU A 49 0.11 1.52 -14.70
CA LEU A 49 0.94 2.48 -13.96
C LEU A 49 0.41 2.70 -12.54
N MET A 50 -0.92 2.78 -12.37
CA MET A 50 -1.55 2.89 -11.05
C MET A 50 -1.18 1.70 -10.16
N ALA A 51 -1.37 0.47 -10.67
CA ALA A 51 -1.04 -0.74 -9.94
C ALA A 51 0.46 -0.81 -9.60
N LYS A 52 1.32 -0.40 -10.54
CA LYS A 52 2.78 -0.37 -10.37
C LYS A 52 3.23 0.63 -9.29
N LEU A 53 2.62 1.81 -9.23
CA LEU A 53 2.90 2.79 -8.19
C LEU A 53 2.39 2.31 -6.83
N ALA A 54 1.17 1.77 -6.78
CA ALA A 54 0.57 1.27 -5.54
C ALA A 54 1.38 0.11 -4.94
N ILE A 55 1.73 -0.90 -5.75
CA ILE A 55 2.47 -2.07 -5.25
C ILE A 55 3.88 -1.69 -4.77
N ALA A 56 4.49 -0.62 -5.28
CA ALA A 56 5.78 -0.12 -4.79
C ALA A 56 5.71 0.30 -3.31
N ALA A 57 4.58 0.83 -2.84
CA ALA A 57 4.41 1.16 -1.43
C ALA A 57 4.38 -0.10 -0.52
N HIS A 58 3.98 -1.25 -1.05
CA HIS A 58 4.10 -2.53 -0.33
C HIS A 58 5.51 -3.08 -0.38
N THR A 59 6.08 -3.22 -1.58
CA THR A 59 7.33 -3.97 -1.79
C THR A 59 8.57 -3.18 -1.43
N ILE A 60 8.53 -1.85 -1.49
CA ILE A 60 9.65 -0.96 -1.14
C ILE A 60 9.47 -0.36 0.25
N ALA A 61 8.31 0.23 0.54
CA ALA A 61 8.07 0.90 1.83
C ALA A 61 7.56 -0.06 2.94
N GLY A 62 7.25 -1.31 2.61
CA GLY A 62 6.89 -2.33 3.61
C GLY A 62 5.49 -2.19 4.20
N LEU A 63 4.60 -1.37 3.60
CA LEU A 63 3.22 -1.24 4.06
C LEU A 63 2.48 -2.57 3.92
N GLU A 64 1.70 -2.94 4.92
CA GLU A 64 1.10 -4.27 5.03
C GLU A 64 -0.13 -4.51 4.13
N GLY A 65 -0.63 -3.46 3.45
CA GLY A 65 -1.78 -3.53 2.54
C GLY A 65 -1.73 -2.48 1.43
N ILE A 66 -2.32 -2.84 0.28
CA ILE A 66 -2.53 -2.04 -0.96
C ILE A 66 -3.91 -2.32 -1.50
#